data_AF-A0A9X4MYH3-F1
#
_entry.id   AF-A0A9X4MYH3-F1
#
_cell.length_a   1.000
_cell.length_b   1.000
_cell.length_c   1.000
_cell.angle_alpha   90.00
_cell.angle_beta   90.00
_cell.angle_gamma   90.00
#
_symmetry.space_group_name_H-M   'P 1'
#
loop_
_entity.id
_entity.type
_entity.pdbx_description
1 polymer ?
#
loop_
_entity_poly.entity_id
_entity_poly.type
_entity_poly.pdbx_seq_one_letter_code
_entity_poly.pdbx_strand_id
1 'polypeptide(L)'
;MDKIKIEIKWALIFSLMTLAWIFIERIAGLHSENINLHPYLTNIFAVPAIIVMVLALKDKKKNFYNGSMTYMQGLISGVILSTFIAILSPLTQWLIANVISPDFFKNMIDFTLDLGYYKTQAEAEAYFNYENYAKQSAIGAFVMGVITTAVAMILLQTKNKTKHV
;
A
#
# COMPACT_ATOMS: atom_id res chain seq x y z
N MET A 1 8.39 2.43 -23.55
CA MET A 1 8.36 2.07 -22.11
C MET A 1 9.15 3.02 -21.21
N ASP A 2 10.02 3.89 -21.75
CA ASP A 2 10.88 4.75 -20.92
C ASP A 2 10.13 5.75 -20.05
N LYS A 3 8.94 6.20 -20.49
CA LYS A 3 8.12 7.16 -19.75
C LYS A 3 7.50 6.63 -18.46
N ILE A 4 7.36 5.31 -18.29
CA ILE A 4 6.72 4.67 -17.12
C ILE A 4 7.68 3.76 -16.33
N LYS A 5 8.95 3.70 -16.74
CA LYS A 5 9.97 2.82 -16.14
C LYS A 5 10.18 3.11 -14.65
N ILE A 6 10.10 4.38 -14.26
CA ILE A 6 10.25 4.80 -12.87
C ILE A 6 9.08 4.28 -12.03
N GLU A 7 7.85 4.44 -12.52
CA GLU A 7 6.64 3.97 -11.85
C GLU A 7 6.64 2.46 -11.66
N ILE A 8 7.01 1.68 -12.68
CA ILE A 8 7.11 0.22 -12.58
C ILE A 8 8.16 -0.20 -11.55
N LYS A 9 9.36 0.43 -11.59
CA LYS A 9 10.42 0.16 -10.61
C LYS A 9 9.92 0.41 -9.18
N TRP A 10 9.25 1.54 -8.95
CA TRP A 10 8.75 1.89 -7.61
C TRP A 10 7.55 1.04 -7.18
N ALA A 11 6.71 0.59 -8.10
CA ALA A 11 5.66 -0.37 -7.79
C ALA A 11 6.24 -1.69 -7.28
N LEU A 12 7.31 -2.20 -7.92
CA LEU A 12 8.00 -3.40 -7.44
C LEU A 12 8.65 -3.18 -6.07
N ILE A 13 9.32 -2.04 -5.85
CA ILE A 13 9.89 -1.69 -4.54
C ILE A 13 8.79 -1.62 -3.47
N PHE A 14 7.65 -1.01 -3.79
CA PHE A 14 6.50 -0.93 -2.89
C PHE A 14 5.99 -2.32 -2.53
N SER A 15 5.77 -3.19 -3.52
CA SER A 15 5.34 -4.57 -3.29
C SER A 15 6.32 -5.36 -2.41
N LEU A 16 7.63 -5.22 -2.63
CA LEU A 16 8.65 -5.87 -1.79
C LEU A 16 8.64 -5.32 -0.36
N MET A 17 8.47 -4.00 -0.20
CA MET A 17 8.34 -3.36 1.11
C MET A 17 7.09 -3.85 1.85
N THR A 18 5.95 -4.01 1.18
CA THR A 18 4.74 -4.61 1.74
C THR A 18 5.00 -6.03 2.23
N LEU A 19 5.62 -6.89 1.41
CA LEU A 19 5.93 -8.26 1.82
C LEU A 19 6.89 -8.31 3.02
N ALA A 20 7.90 -7.43 3.05
CA ALA A 20 8.81 -7.32 4.17
C ALA A 20 8.09 -6.85 5.45
N TRP A 21 7.15 -5.91 5.33
CA TRP A 21 6.35 -5.44 6.46
C TRP A 21 5.49 -6.54 7.07
N ILE A 22 4.71 -7.25 6.25
CA ILE A 22 3.89 -8.39 6.72
C ILE A 22 4.76 -9.48 7.34
N PHE A 23 5.96 -9.72 6.81
CA PHE A 23 6.88 -10.68 7.40
C PHE A 23 7.32 -10.26 8.81
N ILE A 24 7.59 -8.97 9.03
CA ILE A 24 7.88 -8.41 10.36
C ILE A 24 6.67 -8.57 11.30
N GLU A 25 5.46 -8.25 10.82
CA GLU A 25 4.23 -8.41 11.62
C GLU A 25 4.02 -9.86 12.07
N ARG A 26 4.26 -10.82 11.17
CA ARG A 26 4.20 -12.24 11.51
C ARG A 26 5.21 -12.61 12.59
N ILE A 27 6.47 -12.18 12.46
CA ILE A 27 7.52 -12.49 13.45
C ILE A 27 7.18 -11.85 14.81
N ALA A 28 6.56 -10.67 14.81
CA ALA A 28 6.07 -10.02 16.03
C ALA A 28 4.84 -10.72 16.66
N GLY A 29 4.34 -11.79 16.05
CA GLY A 29 3.19 -12.56 16.52
C GLY A 29 1.84 -11.93 16.20
N LEU A 30 1.79 -10.85 15.40
CA LEU A 30 0.53 -10.15 15.09
C LEU A 30 -0.44 -11.01 14.25
N HIS A 31 0.06 -12.06 13.61
CA HIS A 31 -0.77 -13.01 12.85
C HIS A 31 -1.07 -14.29 13.64
N SER A 32 -0.69 -14.36 14.92
CA SER A 32 -0.87 -15.51 15.79
C SER A 32 -1.12 -15.08 17.25
N GLU A 33 -0.10 -15.12 18.10
CA GLU A 33 -0.21 -14.96 19.56
C GLU A 33 -0.72 -13.58 19.99
N ASN A 34 -0.34 -12.54 19.24
CA ASN A 34 -0.67 -11.14 19.51
C ASN A 34 -1.71 -10.60 18.51
N ILE A 35 -2.62 -11.44 18.03
CA ILE A 35 -3.60 -11.08 17.00
C ILE A 35 -4.54 -9.95 17.43
N ASN A 36 -4.78 -9.82 18.74
CA ASN A 36 -5.51 -8.70 19.32
C ASN A 36 -4.85 -7.33 19.07
N LEU A 37 -3.53 -7.29 18.88
CA LEU A 37 -2.79 -6.06 18.60
C LEU A 37 -2.75 -5.72 17.10
N HIS A 38 -3.01 -6.69 16.22
CA HIS A 38 -2.91 -6.50 14.76
C HIS A 38 -3.74 -5.31 14.25
N PRO A 39 -5.04 -5.14 14.58
CA PRO A 39 -5.85 -4.04 14.07
C PRO A 39 -5.31 -2.64 14.42
N TYR A 40 -4.51 -2.53 15.48
CA TYR A 40 -3.94 -1.27 15.94
C TYR A 40 -2.56 -1.01 15.34
N LEU A 41 -1.70 -2.04 15.34
CA LEU A 41 -0.30 -1.90 14.94
C LEU A 41 -0.07 -1.95 13.43
N THR A 42 -0.93 -2.64 12.67
CA THR A 42 -0.73 -2.76 11.21
C THR A 42 -0.85 -1.41 10.49
N ASN A 43 -1.61 -0.46 11.04
CA ASN A 43 -1.75 0.89 10.49
C ASN A 43 -0.42 1.68 10.44
N ILE A 44 0.59 1.27 11.22
CA ILE A 44 1.94 1.86 11.18
C ILE A 44 2.57 1.66 9.78
N PHE A 45 2.14 0.66 9.01
CA PHE A 45 2.50 0.46 7.60
C PHE A 45 2.32 1.71 6.74
N ALA A 46 1.38 2.60 7.08
CA ALA A 46 1.17 3.84 6.35
C ALA A 46 2.45 4.70 6.30
N VAL A 47 3.29 4.67 7.33
CA VAL A 47 4.54 5.44 7.39
C VAL A 47 5.52 5.02 6.28
N PRO A 48 6.01 3.77 6.21
CA PRO A 48 6.89 3.36 5.13
C PRO A 48 6.22 3.45 3.75
N ALA A 49 4.91 3.19 3.64
CA ALA A 49 4.18 3.33 2.38
C ALA A 49 4.23 4.77 1.83
N ILE A 50 3.95 5.77 2.68
CA ILE A 50 4.02 7.20 2.30
C ILE A 50 5.44 7.58 1.92
N ILE A 51 6.45 7.12 2.67
CA ILE A 51 7.86 7.38 2.36
C ILE A 51 8.20 6.86 0.96
N VAL A 52 7.84 5.62 0.63
CA VAL A 52 8.10 5.03 -0.69
C VAL A 52 7.39 5.81 -1.80
N MET A 53 6.12 6.19 -1.60
CA MET A 53 5.36 7.02 -2.56
C MET A 53 6.04 8.39 -2.80
N VAL A 54 6.49 9.06 -1.74
CA VAL A 54 7.19 10.35 -1.83
C VAL A 54 8.54 10.19 -2.53
N LEU A 55 9.28 9.13 -2.24
CA LEU A 55 10.56 8.85 -2.89
C LEU A 55 10.36 8.57 -4.39
N ALA A 56 9.29 7.85 -4.77
CA ALA A 56 8.94 7.61 -6.16
C ALA A 56 8.66 8.91 -6.93
N LEU A 57 7.88 9.82 -6.34
CA LEU A 57 7.59 11.12 -6.95
C LEU A 57 8.84 12.02 -7.03
N LYS A 58 9.70 12.00 -6.01
CA LYS A 58 10.99 12.72 -6.03
C LYS A 58 11.93 12.18 -7.11
N ASP A 59 11.98 10.86 -7.26
CA ASP A 59 12.77 10.19 -8.29
C ASP A 59 12.26 10.58 -9.70
N LYS A 60 10.93 10.55 -9.89
CA LYS A 60 10.31 11.02 -11.14
C LYS A 60 10.65 12.48 -11.43
N LYS A 61 10.49 13.36 -10.45
CA LYS A 61 10.81 14.79 -10.58
C LYS A 61 12.26 14.99 -11.01
N LYS A 62 13.20 14.32 -10.34
CA LYS A 62 14.63 14.48 -10.60
C LYS A 62 15.03 13.92 -11.96
N ASN A 63 14.66 12.67 -12.25
CA ASN A 63 15.25 11.90 -13.35
C ASN A 63 14.43 11.92 -14.65
N PHE A 64 13.14 12.27 -14.59
CA PHE A 64 12.30 12.39 -15.79
C PHE A 64 11.97 13.85 -16.13
N TYR A 65 11.70 14.66 -15.11
CA TYR A 65 11.33 16.08 -15.29
C TYR A 65 12.48 17.06 -15.02
N ASN A 66 13.73 16.58 -14.94
CA ASN A 66 14.94 17.40 -14.73
C ASN A 66 14.84 18.37 -13.54
N GLY A 67 14.22 17.92 -12.45
CA GLY A 67 14.02 18.71 -11.24
C GLY A 67 12.85 19.70 -11.27
N SER A 68 12.14 19.85 -12.39
CA SER A 68 11.00 20.76 -12.52
C SER A 68 9.71 20.02 -12.86
N MET A 69 8.85 19.78 -11.86
CA MET A 69 7.63 19.00 -12.02
C MET A 69 6.42 19.81 -11.55
N THR A 70 5.41 19.93 -12.41
CA THR A 70 4.13 20.57 -12.07
C THR A 70 3.26 19.66 -11.19
N TYR A 71 2.26 20.24 -10.53
CA TYR A 71 1.30 19.47 -9.74
C TYR A 71 0.62 18.37 -10.58
N MET A 72 0.11 18.72 -11.77
CA MET A 72 -0.58 17.77 -12.65
C MET A 72 0.34 16.67 -13.17
N GLN A 73 1.61 16.97 -13.49
CA GLN A 73 2.58 15.96 -13.91
C GLN A 73 2.82 14.93 -12.81
N GLY A 74 2.99 15.38 -11.56
CA GLY A 74 3.17 14.48 -10.43
C GLY A 74 1.92 13.71 -10.07
N LEU A 75 0.73 14.32 -10.18
CA LEU A 75 -0.54 13.60 -10.02
C LEU A 75 -0.67 12.44 -11.02
N ILE A 76 -0.41 12.70 -12.31
CA ILE A 76 -0.48 11.65 -13.34
C ILE A 76 0.52 10.54 -13.04
N SER A 77 1.75 10.88 -12.65
CA SER A 77 2.78 9.90 -12.28
C SER A 77 2.35 9.05 -11.08
N GLY A 78 1.78 9.66 -10.04
CA GLY A 78 1.32 8.92 -8.87
C GLY A 78 0.07 8.07 -9.14
N VAL A 79 -0.83 8.49 -10.03
CA VAL A 79 -1.95 7.64 -10.49
C VAL A 79 -1.40 6.42 -11.22
N ILE A 80 -0.46 6.59 -12.16
CA ILE A 80 0.16 5.48 -12.89
C ILE A 80 0.85 4.51 -11.93
N LEU A 81 1.63 5.04 -10.98
CA LEU A 81 2.27 4.24 -9.93
C LEU A 81 1.24 3.45 -9.11
N SER A 82 0.18 4.12 -8.65
CA SER A 82 -0.88 3.50 -7.85
C SER A 82 -1.60 2.39 -8.61
N THR A 83 -1.81 2.57 -9.93
CA THR A 83 -2.36 1.52 -10.80
C THR A 83 -1.45 0.29 -10.85
N PHE A 84 -0.14 0.47 -11.00
CA PHE A 84 0.78 -0.67 -11.00
C PHE A 84 0.84 -1.39 -9.65
N ILE A 85 0.81 -0.65 -8.53
CA ILE A 85 0.73 -1.25 -7.20
C ILE A 85 -0.57 -2.05 -7.05
N ALA A 86 -1.70 -1.49 -7.48
CA ALA A 86 -2.99 -2.18 -7.44
C ALA A 86 -3.01 -3.45 -8.30
N ILE A 87 -2.40 -3.44 -9.48
CA ILE A 87 -2.25 -4.64 -10.34
C ILE A 87 -1.40 -5.71 -9.66
N LEU A 88 -0.33 -5.32 -8.95
CA LEU A 88 0.53 -6.26 -8.21
C LEU A 88 -0.09 -6.73 -6.89
N SER A 89 -1.10 -6.02 -6.36
CA SER A 89 -1.66 -6.26 -5.04
C SER A 89 -2.26 -7.68 -4.86
N PRO A 90 -3.03 -8.25 -5.82
CA PRO A 90 -3.50 -9.63 -5.71
C PRO A 90 -2.37 -10.65 -5.60
N LEU A 91 -1.29 -10.48 -6.36
CA LEU A 91 -0.12 -11.36 -6.28
C LEU A 91 0.58 -11.26 -4.92
N THR A 92 0.79 -10.04 -4.41
CA THR A 92 1.36 -9.86 -3.07
C THR A 92 0.44 -10.44 -2.01
N GLN A 93 -0.87 -10.24 -2.13
CA GLN A 93 -1.85 -10.78 -1.19
C GLN A 93 -1.86 -12.31 -1.21
N TRP A 94 -1.66 -12.92 -2.38
CA TRP A 94 -1.59 -14.37 -2.50
C TRP A 94 -0.35 -14.92 -1.79
N LEU A 95 0.82 -14.28 -1.96
CA LEU A 95 2.03 -14.62 -1.23
C LEU A 95 1.85 -14.45 0.28
N ILE A 96 1.19 -13.38 0.71
CA ILE A 96 0.88 -13.14 2.12
C ILE A 96 0.00 -14.27 2.67
N ALA A 97 -1.09 -14.59 1.98
CA ALA A 97 -2.08 -15.56 2.44
C ALA A 97 -1.62 -17.02 2.37
N ASN A 98 -0.71 -17.39 1.46
CA ASN A 98 -0.34 -18.79 1.24
C ASN A 98 1.09 -19.13 1.68
N VAL A 99 1.98 -18.14 1.75
CA VAL A 99 3.40 -18.37 2.02
C VAL A 99 3.83 -17.69 3.31
N ILE A 100 3.52 -16.40 3.45
CA ILE A 100 3.98 -15.64 4.62
C ILE A 100 3.13 -15.97 5.83
N SER A 101 1.80 -15.93 5.78
CA SER A 101 0.94 -16.10 6.96
C SER A 101 -0.26 -17.00 6.66
N PRO A 102 -0.04 -18.30 6.41
CA PRO A 102 -1.08 -19.23 5.98
C PRO A 102 -2.25 -19.35 6.97
N ASP A 103 -1.97 -19.23 8.27
CA ASP A 103 -2.97 -19.36 9.32
C ASP A 103 -3.66 -18.03 9.68
N PHE A 104 -3.28 -16.90 9.07
CA PHE A 104 -3.76 -15.57 9.46
C PHE A 104 -5.29 -15.46 9.38
N PHE A 105 -5.89 -15.90 8.26
CA PHE A 105 -7.34 -15.82 8.11
C PHE A 105 -8.08 -16.67 9.14
N LYS A 106 -7.59 -17.89 9.39
CA LYS A 106 -8.16 -18.76 10.43
C LYS A 106 -8.08 -18.10 11.80
N ASN A 107 -6.89 -17.61 12.18
CA ASN A 107 -6.69 -16.97 13.47
C ASN A 107 -7.57 -15.71 13.63
N MET A 108 -7.74 -14.92 12.57
CA MET A 108 -8.63 -13.75 12.58
C MET A 108 -10.11 -14.13 12.70
N ILE A 109 -10.55 -15.20 12.04
CA ILE A 109 -11.92 -15.71 12.17
C ILE A 109 -12.18 -16.13 13.62
N ASP A 110 -11.33 -16.98 14.18
CA ASP A 110 -11.46 -17.46 15.56
C ASP A 110 -11.49 -16.28 16.55
N PHE A 111 -10.53 -15.35 16.42
CA PHE A 111 -10.44 -14.16 17.26
C PHE A 111 -11.68 -13.26 17.19
N THR A 112 -12.22 -13.02 15.99
CA THR A 112 -13.35 -12.10 15.82
C THR A 112 -14.70 -12.71 16.22
N LEU A 113 -14.83 -14.04 16.16
CA LEU A 113 -15.98 -14.75 16.72
C LEU A 113 -15.95 -14.75 18.24
N ASP A 114 -14.78 -14.99 18.85
CA ASP A 114 -14.60 -14.94 20.32
C ASP A 114 -14.91 -13.53 20.88
N LEU A 115 -14.57 -12.48 20.14
CA LEU A 115 -14.94 -11.11 20.49
C LEU A 115 -16.42 -10.76 20.24
N GLY A 116 -17.17 -11.63 19.56
CA GLY A 116 -18.55 -11.37 19.14
C GLY A 116 -18.67 -10.28 18.07
N TYR A 117 -17.59 -9.97 17.35
CA TYR A 117 -17.60 -9.00 16.24
C TYR A 117 -18.39 -9.54 15.04
N TYR A 118 -18.21 -10.83 14.73
CA TYR A 118 -19.08 -11.58 13.80
C TYR A 118 -20.00 -12.51 14.59
N LYS A 119 -21.24 -12.67 14.12
CA LYS A 119 -22.23 -13.51 14.80
C LYS A 119 -22.14 -14.98 14.38
N THR A 120 -21.62 -15.24 13.19
CA THR A 120 -21.53 -16.60 12.62
C THR A 120 -20.21 -16.81 11.90
N GLN A 121 -19.77 -18.08 11.84
CA GLN A 121 -18.61 -18.52 11.06
C GLN A 121 -18.69 -18.05 9.60
N ALA A 122 -19.87 -18.17 8.98
CA ALA A 122 -20.06 -17.82 7.57
C ALA A 122 -19.86 -16.33 7.30
N GLU A 123 -20.28 -15.45 8.22
CA GLU A 123 -20.03 -14.00 8.10
C GLU A 123 -18.53 -13.67 8.18
N ALA A 124 -17.82 -14.32 9.12
CA ALA A 124 -16.38 -14.13 9.28
C ALA A 124 -15.60 -14.66 8.07
N GLU A 125 -15.93 -15.85 7.56
CA GLU A 125 -15.31 -16.45 6.37
C GLU A 125 -15.57 -15.65 5.09
N ALA A 126 -16.75 -15.04 4.95
CA ALA A 126 -17.05 -14.14 3.84
C ALA A 126 -16.16 -12.89 3.83
N TYR A 127 -15.67 -12.47 4.99
CA TYR A 127 -14.74 -11.35 5.12
C TYR A 127 -13.26 -11.78 5.05
N PHE A 128 -12.85 -12.73 5.89
CA PHE A 128 -11.47 -13.21 6.02
C PHE A 128 -11.16 -14.31 5.03
N ASN A 129 -11.02 -13.93 3.77
CA ASN A 129 -10.56 -14.81 2.71
C ASN A 129 -9.71 -14.06 1.70
N TYR A 130 -8.95 -14.83 0.91
CA TYR A 130 -8.05 -14.30 -0.09
C TYR A 130 -8.78 -13.45 -1.14
N GLU A 131 -9.93 -13.89 -1.64
CA GLU A 131 -10.64 -13.17 -2.72
C GLU A 131 -11.04 -11.76 -2.27
N ASN A 132 -11.64 -11.65 -1.09
CA ASN A 132 -12.06 -10.38 -0.52
C ASN A 132 -10.85 -9.50 -0.19
N TYR A 133 -9.80 -10.04 0.43
CA TYR A 133 -8.59 -9.29 0.74
C TYR A 133 -7.81 -8.86 -0.50
N ALA A 134 -7.78 -9.65 -1.57
CA ALA A 134 -7.14 -9.29 -2.83
C ALA A 134 -7.86 -8.12 -3.50
N LYS A 135 -9.21 -8.12 -3.49
CA LYS A 135 -10.02 -7.00 -3.97
C LYS A 135 -9.81 -5.75 -3.14
N GLN A 136 -9.92 -5.87 -1.81
CA GLN A 136 -9.76 -4.75 -0.89
C GLN A 136 -8.35 -4.14 -0.95
N SER A 137 -7.31 -4.98 -0.98
CA SER A 137 -5.92 -4.51 -1.10
C SER A 137 -5.67 -3.78 -2.42
N ALA A 138 -6.18 -4.29 -3.56
CA ALA A 138 -6.03 -3.62 -4.84
C ALA A 138 -6.75 -2.26 -4.89
N ILE A 139 -8.00 -2.21 -4.43
CA ILE A 139 -8.79 -0.96 -4.39
C ILE A 139 -8.16 0.02 -3.41
N GLY A 140 -7.81 -0.44 -2.21
CA GLY A 140 -7.17 0.35 -1.17
C GLY A 140 -5.83 0.93 -1.61
N ALA A 141 -4.97 0.12 -2.23
CA ALA A 141 -3.69 0.57 -2.76
C ALA A 141 -3.85 1.65 -3.83
N PHE A 142 -4.82 1.49 -4.74
CA PHE A 142 -5.10 2.50 -5.76
C PHE A 142 -5.59 3.81 -5.12
N VAL A 143 -6.65 3.74 -4.31
CA VAL A 143 -7.31 4.92 -3.72
C VAL A 143 -6.35 5.66 -2.79
N MET A 144 -5.71 4.95 -1.85
CA MET A 144 -4.77 5.56 -0.91
C MET A 144 -3.51 6.07 -1.61
N GLY A 145 -3.06 5.40 -2.67
CA GLY A 145 -1.93 5.88 -3.48
C GLY A 145 -2.23 7.21 -4.18
N VAL A 146 -3.43 7.34 -4.74
CA VAL A 146 -3.89 8.59 -5.37
C VAL A 146 -4.04 9.71 -4.32
N ILE A 147 -4.67 9.44 -3.18
CA ILE A 147 -4.83 10.42 -2.08
C ILE A 147 -3.45 10.88 -1.58
N THR A 148 -2.56 9.93 -1.29
CA THR A 148 -1.20 10.21 -0.80
C THR A 148 -0.43 11.05 -1.81
N THR A 149 -0.56 10.75 -3.11
CA THR A 149 0.05 11.53 -4.19
C THR A 149 -0.47 12.96 -4.20
N ALA A 150 -1.78 13.16 -4.12
CA ALA A 150 -2.38 14.49 -4.12
C ALA A 150 -1.86 15.35 -2.98
N VAL A 151 -1.77 14.79 -1.77
CA VAL A 151 -1.20 15.47 -0.60
C VAL A 151 0.30 15.73 -0.79
N ALA A 152 1.08 14.73 -1.20
CA ALA A 152 2.52 14.86 -1.38
C ALA A 152 2.88 15.92 -2.44
N MET A 153 2.09 16.03 -3.51
CA MET A 153 2.34 16.97 -4.60
C MET A 153 2.18 18.43 -4.22
N ILE A 154 1.41 18.75 -3.16
CA ILE A 154 1.35 20.11 -2.61
C ILE A 154 2.76 20.58 -2.19
N LEU A 155 3.56 19.67 -1.62
CA LEU A 155 4.91 19.94 -1.14
C LEU A 155 5.97 19.75 -2.23
N LEU A 156 5.78 18.78 -3.13
CA LEU A 156 6.80 18.39 -4.11
C LEU A 156 6.77 19.18 -5.42
N GLN A 157 5.67 19.86 -5.74
CA GLN A 157 5.58 20.66 -6.96
C GLN A 157 6.64 21.78 -6.99
N THR A 158 7.13 22.10 -8.18
CA THR A 158 7.99 23.27 -8.36
C THR A 158 7.13 24.54 -8.34
N LYS A 159 7.32 25.38 -7.33
CA LYS A 159 6.70 26.71 -7.28
C LYS A 159 7.43 27.60 -8.28
N ASN A 160 6.73 28.09 -9.31
CA ASN A 160 7.25 29.19 -10.11
C ASN A 160 7.38 30.39 -9.18
N LYS A 161 8.61 30.84 -8.90
CA LYS A 161 8.81 32.16 -8.28
C LYS A 161 8.26 33.16 -9.26
N THR A 162 7.12 33.78 -8.97
CA THR A 162 6.76 35.07 -9.56
C THR A 162 7.95 35.99 -9.31
N LYS A 163 8.71 36.30 -10.36
CA LYS A 163 9.68 37.40 -10.30
C LYS A 163 8.82 38.64 -10.05
N HIS A 164 8.83 39.14 -8.82
CA HIS A 164 8.44 40.53 -8.58
C HIS A 164 9.51 41.37 -9.29
N VAL A 165 9.16 41.82 -10.50
CA VAL A 165 9.86 42.86 -11.24
C VAL A 165 9.21 44.18 -10.83
#